data_AF-A7UJ87-F1
#
_entry.id   AF-A7UJ87-F1
#
_cell.length_a   1.000
_cell.length_b   1.000
_cell.length_c   1.000
_cell.angle_alpha   90.00
_cell.angle_beta   90.00
_cell.angle_gamma   90.00
#
_symmetry.space_group_name_H-M   'P 1'
#
loop_
_entity.id
_entity.type
_entity.pdbx_description
1 polymer ?
#
loop_
_entity_poly.entity_id
_entity_poly.type
_entity_poly.pdbx_seq_one_letter_code
_entity_poly.pdbx_strand_id
1 'polypeptide(L)'
;AKIAEVEEKLTYPVFTKPSNMGSSVGISKSENQEELRQALELAFQYDSRVLVEQGVNAREIEVGLLGNYDVKSTLPGEVVKDVAFYDYDAKYIDNKITMDIPAKISDDVIAVMRRNAETAFRAIGGLGLSRCDFFYTDKGEVFLNEL
;
A
#
# COMPACT_ATOMS: atom_id res chain seq x y z
N ALA A 1 -6.40 9.41 -24.42
CA ALA A 1 -6.06 7.99 -24.67
C ALA A 1 -5.86 7.22 -23.37
N LYS A 2 -4.88 7.59 -22.52
CA LYS A 2 -4.59 6.83 -21.30
C LYS A 2 -5.64 6.92 -20.19
N ILE A 3 -6.30 8.06 -20.02
CA ILE A 3 -7.43 8.19 -19.09
C ILE A 3 -8.58 7.24 -19.46
N ALA A 4 -8.97 7.18 -20.73
CA ALA A 4 -10.00 6.25 -21.19
C ALA A 4 -9.63 4.78 -20.94
N GLU A 5 -8.36 4.40 -21.09
CA GLU A 5 -7.88 3.05 -20.75
C GLU A 5 -8.03 2.76 -19.25
N VAL A 6 -7.81 3.75 -18.38
CA VAL A 6 -8.04 3.61 -16.93
C VAL A 6 -9.53 3.41 -16.66
N GLU A 7 -10.40 4.23 -17.24
CA GLU A 7 -11.86 4.15 -17.01
C GLU A 7 -12.50 2.89 -17.60
N GLU A 8 -11.87 2.27 -18.60
CA GLU A 8 -12.28 0.96 -19.12
C GLU A 8 -11.95 -0.19 -18.16
N LYS A 9 -10.82 -0.09 -17.44
CA LYS A 9 -10.26 -1.18 -16.64
C LYS A 9 -10.55 -1.07 -15.15
N LEU A 10 -10.64 0.15 -14.63
CA LEU A 10 -10.74 0.46 -13.20
C LEU A 10 -12.01 1.28 -12.91
N THR A 11 -12.42 1.29 -11.66
CA THR A 11 -13.53 2.13 -11.17
C THR A 11 -13.01 3.12 -10.14
N TYR A 12 -13.56 4.34 -10.14
CA TYR A 12 -13.28 5.33 -9.11
C TYR A 12 -13.73 4.87 -7.72
N PRO A 13 -12.99 5.22 -6.64
CA PRO A 13 -11.76 6.01 -6.67
C PRO A 13 -10.56 5.24 -7.21
N VAL A 14 -9.62 5.96 -7.83
CA VAL A 14 -8.30 5.42 -8.24
C VAL A 14 -7.19 6.19 -7.54
N PHE A 15 -6.05 5.53 -7.34
CA PHE A 15 -4.84 6.13 -6.79
C PHE A 15 -3.77 6.23 -7.87
N THR A 16 -3.29 7.44 -8.11
CA THR A 16 -2.17 7.70 -9.02
C THR A 16 -0.89 7.82 -8.18
N LYS A 17 0.15 7.06 -8.54
CA LYS A 17 1.42 6.99 -7.81
C LYS A 17 2.62 7.11 -8.76
N PRO A 18 3.64 7.93 -8.47
CA PRO A 18 4.93 7.84 -9.14
C PRO A 18 5.57 6.47 -8.85
N SER A 19 6.25 5.86 -9.82
CA SER A 19 6.69 4.45 -9.68
C SER A 19 7.81 4.25 -8.65
N ASN A 20 8.65 5.26 -8.40
CA ASN A 20 9.84 5.14 -7.55
C ASN A 20 9.82 6.05 -6.30
N MET A 21 8.66 6.58 -5.90
CA MET A 21 8.57 7.49 -4.75
C MET A 21 8.00 6.79 -3.51
N GLY A 22 8.60 7.08 -2.35
CA GLY A 22 8.08 6.71 -1.04
C GLY A 22 7.42 7.89 -0.31
N SER A 23 7.01 7.67 0.93
CA SER A 23 6.45 8.71 1.82
C SER A 23 5.19 9.42 1.28
N SER A 24 4.46 8.76 0.39
CA SER A 24 3.24 9.29 -0.25
C SER A 24 3.44 10.57 -1.07
N VAL A 25 4.69 10.90 -1.44
CA VAL A 25 4.99 12.07 -2.27
C VAL A 25 4.46 11.86 -3.68
N GLY A 26 3.64 12.80 -4.17
CA GLY A 26 3.05 12.73 -5.50
C GLY A 26 1.94 11.69 -5.65
N ILE A 27 1.49 11.05 -4.56
CA ILE A 27 0.32 10.17 -4.58
C ILE A 27 -0.95 11.02 -4.52
N SER A 28 -1.93 10.69 -5.35
CA SER A 28 -3.23 11.38 -5.35
C SER A 28 -4.37 10.39 -5.52
N LYS A 29 -5.43 10.59 -4.73
CA LYS A 29 -6.71 9.89 -4.90
C LYS A 29 -7.60 10.71 -5.81
N SER A 30 -8.20 10.06 -6.80
CA SER A 30 -9.12 10.69 -7.74
C SER A 30 -10.47 10.00 -7.69
N GLU A 31 -11.55 10.76 -7.59
CA GLU A 31 -12.94 10.30 -7.59
C GLU A 31 -13.61 10.46 -8.96
N ASN A 32 -12.95 11.15 -9.90
CA ASN A 32 -13.46 11.40 -11.24
C ASN A 32 -12.33 11.65 -12.26
N GLN A 33 -12.71 11.78 -13.53
CA GLN A 33 -11.80 11.98 -14.67
C GLN A 33 -10.96 13.26 -14.57
N GLU A 34 -11.52 14.35 -14.04
CA GLU A 34 -10.82 15.63 -13.93
C GLU A 34 -9.70 15.54 -12.89
N GLU A 35 -10.01 14.98 -11.73
CA GLU A 35 -9.04 14.72 -10.67
C GLU A 35 -7.95 13.74 -11.13
N LEU A 36 -8.30 12.71 -11.91
CA LEU A 36 -7.30 11.78 -12.47
C LEU A 36 -6.32 12.50 -13.40
N ARG A 37 -6.79 13.45 -14.21
CA ARG A 37 -5.89 14.23 -15.08
C ARG A 37 -4.90 15.05 -14.26
N GLN A 38 -5.39 15.74 -13.24
CA GLN A 38 -4.54 16.54 -12.34
C GLN A 38 -3.56 15.67 -11.56
N ALA A 39 -4.01 14.51 -11.08
CA ALA A 39 -3.18 13.53 -10.39
C ALA A 39 -2.04 13.00 -11.28
N LEU A 40 -2.31 12.71 -12.56
CA LEU A 40 -1.30 12.30 -13.52
C LEU A 40 -0.28 13.42 -13.77
N GLU A 41 -0.73 14.66 -13.98
CA GLU A 41 0.15 15.80 -14.17
C GLU A 41 1.08 16.02 -12.98
N LEU A 42 0.56 15.87 -11.75
CA LEU A 42 1.36 15.93 -10.54
C LEU A 42 2.37 14.78 -10.46
N ALA A 43 1.92 13.53 -10.65
CA ALA A 43 2.78 12.36 -10.53
C ALA A 43 3.95 12.38 -11.53
N PHE A 44 3.72 12.87 -12.76
CA PHE A 44 4.77 13.02 -13.77
C PHE A 44 5.80 14.11 -13.47
N GLN A 45 5.58 14.97 -12.47
CA GLN A 45 6.63 15.88 -11.99
C GLN A 45 7.68 15.14 -11.16
N TYR A 46 7.34 13.98 -10.60
CA TYR A 46 8.20 13.20 -9.71
C TYR A 46 8.82 11.98 -10.38
N ASP A 47 8.16 11.40 -11.38
CA ASP A 47 8.68 10.22 -12.08
C ASP A 47 8.23 10.21 -13.55
N SER A 48 9.07 9.64 -14.41
CA SER A 48 8.76 9.34 -15.82
C SER A 48 7.77 8.18 -15.98
N ARG A 49 7.60 7.35 -14.95
CA ARG A 49 6.65 6.23 -14.93
C ARG A 49 5.66 6.41 -13.79
N VAL A 50 4.38 6.25 -14.09
CA VAL A 50 3.27 6.43 -13.14
C VAL A 50 2.38 5.18 -13.17
N LEU A 51 1.95 4.78 -11.99
CA LEU A 51 0.99 3.70 -11.73
C LEU A 51 -0.37 4.32 -11.41
N VAL A 52 -1.43 3.69 -11.91
CA VAL A 52 -2.80 3.99 -11.51
C VAL A 52 -3.44 2.70 -11.02
N GLU A 53 -3.87 2.71 -9.76
CA GLU A 53 -4.41 1.54 -9.06
C GLU A 53 -5.85 1.79 -8.66
N GLN A 54 -6.66 0.73 -8.64
CA GLN A 54 -8.02 0.82 -8.13
C GLN A 54 -8.00 0.98 -6.62
N GLY A 55 -8.76 1.94 -6.11
CA GLY A 55 -8.99 2.10 -4.68
C GLY A 55 -9.76 0.91 -4.11
N VAL A 56 -9.29 0.39 -2.99
CA VAL A 56 -9.95 -0.66 -2.23
C VAL A 56 -10.24 -0.17 -0.81
N ASN A 57 -11.38 -0.57 -0.26
CA ASN A 57 -11.67 -0.36 1.15
C ASN A 57 -10.99 -1.46 1.96
N ALA A 58 -9.86 -1.14 2.58
CA ALA A 58 -9.00 -2.11 3.23
C ALA A 58 -8.31 -1.56 4.47
N ARG A 59 -8.01 -2.46 5.40
CA ARG A 59 -7.13 -2.23 6.54
C ARG A 59 -5.68 -2.32 6.06
N GLU A 60 -4.82 -1.46 6.60
CA GLU A 60 -3.38 -1.46 6.30
C GLU A 60 -2.64 -2.29 7.34
N ILE A 61 -1.98 -3.35 6.87
CA ILE A 61 -1.31 -4.34 7.70
C ILE A 61 0.15 -4.43 7.27
N GLU A 62 1.08 -4.33 8.21
CA GLU A 62 2.52 -4.34 7.96
C GLU A 62 3.16 -5.62 8.53
N VAL A 63 4.08 -6.21 7.77
CA VAL A 63 4.88 -7.37 8.19
C VAL A 63 6.36 -7.05 8.02
N GLY A 64 7.11 -7.05 9.12
CA GLY A 64 8.57 -6.89 9.09
C GLY A 64 9.27 -8.16 8.63
N LEU A 65 10.30 -8.02 7.81
CA LEU A 65 11.12 -9.12 7.28
C LEU A 65 12.58 -8.89 7.65
N LEU A 66 13.24 -9.92 8.18
CA LEU A 66 14.67 -9.89 8.48
C LEU A 66 15.34 -11.17 7.98
N GLY A 67 16.43 -11.01 7.23
CA GLY A 67 17.29 -12.10 6.83
C GLY A 67 17.84 -11.95 5.43
N ASN A 68 18.66 -12.95 5.07
CA ASN A 68 19.23 -13.11 3.73
C ASN A 68 18.71 -14.44 3.17
N TYR A 69 19.43 -15.54 3.40
CA TYR A 69 19.02 -16.88 2.97
C TYR A 69 17.89 -17.47 3.84
N ASP A 70 17.98 -17.30 5.16
CA ASP A 70 16.91 -17.67 6.11
C ASP A 70 16.12 -16.41 6.46
N VAL A 71 15.02 -16.19 5.73
CA VAL A 71 14.13 -15.03 5.91
C VAL A 71 13.12 -15.35 6.99
N LYS A 72 13.00 -14.47 7.99
CA LYS A 72 11.99 -14.55 9.05
C LYS A 72 11.09 -13.34 9.00
N SER A 73 9.81 -13.55 9.26
CA SER A 73 8.83 -12.47 9.36
C SER A 73 8.36 -12.24 10.81
N THR A 74 7.96 -11.01 11.12
CA THR A 74 7.24 -10.70 12.36
C THR A 74 5.80 -11.23 12.32
N LEU A 75 5.06 -11.07 13.42
CA LEU A 75 3.60 -11.06 13.36
C LEU A 75 3.13 -9.80 12.62
N PRO A 76 2.00 -9.86 11.89
CA PRO A 76 1.42 -8.69 11.25
C PRO A 76 0.98 -7.65 12.29
N GLY A 77 1.26 -6.38 12.03
CA GLY A 77 0.78 -5.24 12.81
C GLY A 77 -0.19 -4.41 11.97
N GLU A 78 -1.22 -3.85 12.59
CA GLU A 78 -2.18 -2.99 11.90
C GLU A 78 -1.95 -1.52 12.23
N VAL A 79 -1.97 -0.68 11.20
CA VAL A 79 -2.03 0.77 11.33
C VAL A 79 -3.51 1.15 11.58
N VAL A 80 -3.88 1.32 12.85
CA VAL A 80 -5.26 1.68 13.21
C VAL A 80 -5.47 3.17 12.96
N LYS A 81 -6.30 3.47 11.96
CA LYS A 81 -6.68 4.83 11.61
C LYS A 81 -7.90 5.25 12.43
N ASP A 82 -7.75 6.22 13.32
CA ASP A 82 -8.85 6.76 14.11
C ASP A 82 -9.77 7.74 13.32
N VAL A 83 -9.43 8.04 12.05
CA VAL A 83 -10.21 8.93 11.17
C VAL A 83 -10.13 8.53 9.69
N ALA A 84 -11.21 8.82 8.95
CA ALA A 84 -11.55 8.28 7.62
C ALA A 84 -10.70 8.78 6.43
N PHE A 85 -9.68 9.62 6.62
CA PHE A 85 -8.83 10.12 5.51
C PHE A 85 -7.42 10.44 6.01
N TYR A 86 -6.41 9.90 5.34
CA TYR A 86 -4.99 10.13 5.61
C TYR A 86 -4.45 11.07 4.54
N ASP A 87 -4.24 12.34 4.88
CA ASP A 87 -3.43 13.24 4.07
C ASP A 87 -1.96 13.26 4.56
N TYR A 88 -1.10 13.93 3.80
CA TYR A 88 0.32 14.06 4.07
C TYR A 88 0.61 14.74 5.43
N ASP A 89 -0.29 15.62 5.89
CA ASP A 89 -0.13 16.37 7.13
C ASP A 89 -0.35 15.49 8.37
N ALA A 90 -1.27 14.52 8.31
CA ALA A 90 -1.51 13.55 9.40
C ALA A 90 -0.28 12.66 9.71
N LYS A 91 0.61 12.42 8.74
CA LYS A 91 1.83 11.61 8.95
C LYS A 91 2.92 12.34 9.73
N TYR A 92 2.88 13.67 9.82
CA TYR A 92 4.00 14.45 10.36
C TYR A 92 3.61 15.52 11.41
N ILE A 93 2.33 15.89 11.51
CA ILE A 93 1.91 17.02 12.37
C ILE A 93 1.15 16.57 13.63
N ASP A 94 0.47 15.41 13.64
CA ASP A 94 -0.19 14.89 14.85
C ASP A 94 0.04 13.38 15.02
N ASN A 95 1.15 13.07 15.69
CA ASN A 95 1.89 11.81 15.67
C ASN A 95 1.23 10.68 16.50
N LYS A 96 -0.08 10.44 16.37
CA LYS A 96 -0.79 9.36 17.06
C LYS A 96 -1.26 8.29 16.08
N ILE A 97 -0.30 7.57 15.53
CA ILE A 97 -0.58 6.29 14.87
C ILE A 97 -0.66 5.24 15.96
N THR A 98 -1.83 4.61 16.12
CA THR A 98 -1.99 3.46 17.01
C THR A 98 -1.68 2.20 16.22
N MET A 99 -0.68 1.44 16.66
CA MET A 99 -0.34 0.14 16.08
C MET A 99 -0.96 -0.97 16.92
N ASP A 100 -1.77 -1.81 16.31
CA ASP A 100 -2.26 -3.04 16.96
C ASP A 100 -1.37 -4.21 16.55
N ILE A 101 -0.62 -4.75 17.52
CA ILE A 101 0.36 -5.82 17.29
C ILE A 101 0.12 -6.94 18.33
N PRO A 102 -0.32 -8.14 17.89
CA PRO A 102 -0.65 -8.51 16.51
C PRO A 102 -1.95 -7.86 16.02
N ALA A 103 -2.06 -7.70 14.70
CA ALA A 103 -3.29 -7.27 14.06
C ALA A 103 -4.45 -8.21 14.40
N LYS A 104 -5.65 -7.66 14.61
CA LYS A 104 -6.87 -8.43 14.91
C LYS A 104 -7.44 -9.09 13.65
N ILE A 105 -6.83 -10.20 13.25
CA ILE A 105 -7.18 -11.05 12.10
C ILE A 105 -7.01 -12.52 12.49
N SER A 106 -7.57 -13.45 11.70
CA SER A 106 -7.46 -14.87 12.01
C SER A 106 -6.04 -15.41 11.81
N ASP A 107 -5.70 -16.48 12.52
CA ASP A 107 -4.41 -17.15 12.41
C ASP A 107 -4.11 -17.62 10.98
N ASP A 108 -5.13 -18.01 10.22
CA ASP A 108 -5.00 -18.38 8.81
C ASP A 108 -4.56 -17.18 7.95
N VAL A 109 -5.15 -16.00 8.16
CA VAL A 109 -4.76 -14.78 7.44
C VAL A 109 -3.36 -14.34 7.84
N ILE A 110 -3.01 -14.45 9.13
CA ILE A 110 -1.65 -14.21 9.62
C ILE A 110 -0.65 -15.10 8.88
N ALA A 111 -0.93 -16.40 8.77
CA ALA A 111 -0.06 -17.35 8.09
C ALA A 111 0.09 -17.03 6.59
N VAL A 112 -0.99 -16.62 5.92
CA VAL A 112 -0.98 -16.21 4.51
C VAL A 112 -0.13 -14.95 4.30
N MET A 113 -0.34 -13.90 5.09
CA MET A 113 0.41 -12.64 4.95
C MET A 113 1.91 -12.86 5.16
N ARG A 114 2.30 -13.62 6.19
CA ARG A 114 3.69 -13.95 6.45
C ARG A 114 4.32 -14.73 5.30
N ARG A 115 3.62 -15.75 4.79
CA ARG A 115 4.09 -16.53 3.64
C ARG A 115 4.25 -15.66 2.39
N ASN A 116 3.29 -14.79 2.11
CA ASN A 116 3.32 -13.90 0.95
C ASN A 116 4.48 -12.90 1.06
N ALA A 117 4.69 -12.30 2.23
CA ALA A 117 5.79 -11.37 2.49
C ALA A 117 7.15 -12.03 2.26
N GLU A 118 7.38 -13.21 2.84
CA GLU A 118 8.63 -13.93 2.65
C GLU A 118 8.82 -14.40 1.21
N THR A 119 7.74 -14.79 0.51
CA THR A 119 7.80 -15.20 -0.89
C THR A 119 8.18 -14.04 -1.79
N ALA A 120 7.53 -12.88 -1.61
CA ALA A 120 7.82 -11.67 -2.39
C ALA A 120 9.24 -11.17 -2.15
N PHE A 121 9.68 -11.11 -0.88
CA PHE A 121 11.03 -10.70 -0.51
C PHE A 121 12.10 -11.58 -1.15
N ARG A 122 11.91 -12.91 -1.15
CA ARG A 122 12.80 -13.84 -1.84
C ARG A 122 12.76 -13.65 -3.36
N ALA A 123 11.59 -13.42 -3.95
CA ALA A 123 11.43 -13.27 -5.39
C ALA A 123 12.15 -12.03 -5.95
N ILE A 124 12.24 -10.95 -5.16
CA ILE A 124 12.98 -9.73 -5.54
C ILE A 124 14.46 -9.76 -5.15
N GLY A 125 14.94 -10.86 -4.56
CA GLY A 125 16.33 -10.98 -4.09
C GLY A 125 16.63 -10.10 -2.88
N GLY A 126 15.64 -9.85 -2.01
CA GLY A 126 15.77 -9.04 -0.81
C GLY A 126 16.82 -9.58 0.15
N LEU A 127 17.57 -8.65 0.78
CA LEU A 127 18.60 -8.93 1.78
C LEU A 127 18.49 -7.92 2.92
N GLY A 128 18.82 -8.34 4.14
CA GLY A 128 18.81 -7.46 5.31
C GLY A 128 17.41 -7.31 5.92
N LEU A 129 16.84 -6.11 5.84
CA LEU A 129 15.58 -5.72 6.49
C LEU A 129 14.65 -5.06 5.47
N SER A 130 13.38 -5.45 5.47
CA SER A 130 12.31 -4.79 4.70
C SER A 130 11.02 -4.83 5.52
N ARG A 131 10.05 -4.01 5.12
CA ARG A 131 8.68 -4.04 5.61
C ARG A 131 7.77 -4.28 4.42
N CYS A 132 6.95 -5.31 4.51
CA CYS A 132 5.96 -5.61 3.51
C CYS A 132 4.61 -5.06 3.96
N ASP A 133 4.01 -4.21 3.13
CA ASP A 133 2.74 -3.55 3.42
C ASP A 133 1.62 -4.27 2.65
N PHE A 134 0.52 -4.55 3.35
CA PHE A 134 -0.63 -5.25 2.82
C PHE A 134 -1.91 -4.43 2.98
N PHE A 135 -2.82 -4.62 2.02
CA PHE A 135 -4.22 -4.28 2.17
C PHE A 135 -5.02 -5.54 2.50
N TYR A 136 -5.82 -5.48 3.57
CA TYR A 136 -6.76 -6.52 3.95
C TYR A 136 -8.20 -6.02 3.84
N THR A 137 -8.97 -6.55 2.89
CA THR A 137 -10.33 -6.06 2.60
C THR A 137 -11.37 -6.62 3.56
N ASP A 138 -12.54 -5.98 3.59
CA ASP A 138 -13.73 -6.44 4.31
C ASP A 138 -14.24 -7.82 3.81
N LYS A 139 -13.89 -8.19 2.58
CA LYS A 139 -14.16 -9.51 1.98
C LYS A 139 -13.13 -10.58 2.35
N GLY A 140 -12.10 -10.23 3.11
CA GLY A 140 -11.03 -11.14 3.51
C GLY A 140 -9.95 -11.34 2.45
N GLU A 141 -9.87 -10.47 1.44
CA GLU A 141 -8.82 -10.54 0.41
C GLU A 141 -7.54 -9.87 0.92
N VAL A 142 -6.39 -10.46 0.56
CA VAL A 142 -5.06 -9.95 0.93
C VAL A 142 -4.35 -9.50 -0.33
N PHE A 143 -4.05 -8.20 -0.41
CA PHE A 143 -3.23 -7.62 -1.48
C PHE A 143 -1.91 -7.15 -0.90
N LEU A 144 -0.81 -7.50 -1.56
CA LEU A 144 0.51 -6.95 -1.25
C LEU A 144 0.61 -5.59 -1.97
N ASN A 145 0.82 -4.53 -1.20
CA ASN A 145 0.93 -3.16 -1.70
C ASN A 145 2.37 -2.86 -2.14
N GLU A 146 3.33 -2.95 -1.22
CA GLU A 146 4.75 -2.69 -1.47
C GLU A 146 5.68 -3.46 -0.50
N LEU A 147 6.97 -3.52 -0.85
CA LEU A 147 8.07 -4.07 -0.03
C LEU A 147 9.24 -3.07 0.07
#